data_AF-D4YLF4-F1
#
_entry.id   AF-D4YLF4-F1
#
_cell.length_a   1.000
_cell.length_b   1.000
_cell.length_c   1.000
_cell.angle_alpha   90.00
_cell.angle_beta   90.00
_cell.angle_gamma   90.00
#
_symmetry.space_group_name_H-M   'P 1'
#
loop_
_entity.id
_entity.type
_entity.pdbx_description
1 polymer ?
#
loop_
_entity_poly.entity_id
_entity_poly.type
_entity_poly.pdbx_seq_one_letter_code
_entity_poly.pdbx_strand_id
1 'polypeptide(L)'
;MTLPESSYAKPFLTVPEQVRRLRERGMDCGDDAYAAEVLERYGYYRLSGYWHIYRDRPAHPAAQYDDGGREIRLNTFITGASLSRVVALYEFDHELRTRLGDVLSTIEVAIRFFIGHQLGKADKFAHRVPDALDAVRGAKQCPHAVLTNKYRDWLKEYNRDEKRARGDFVAHFREKYGPHLPIWVATEVMSFGVLSNLYRLMRQSDKKILAARFQVHAADGRGDCKALANWLNSLRNVRNICAHYGRVWNRTFDVIIDVPGQARRSEGDRLAPLADDGVNNRLYGVLLVMRHLMLSIDPGNTNVVDLTDYIDKQSQILDFDMRQLGFPANWKDSLIWDPTFALDRSPMMAASLLDRTESLTAPNAREALTSAEPKPKTEPRTLDQQAAATRAAQKSLLRKYLQDQTVIEIELGGTKYYPAFQFRDGKIIDALADINQKLALSCGDAERTVVAKALLDWWLTPHPSLLRGTTGAHQSPLDLLNDLPEADFAEVVRATDVLSSFVVPGPGSV
;
A
#
# COMPACT_ATOMS: atom_id res chain seq x y z
N MET A 1 15.65 25.60 41.34
CA MET A 1 14.68 25.20 40.31
C MET A 1 14.25 26.45 39.57
N THR A 2 14.69 26.64 38.33
CA THR A 2 14.10 27.67 37.47
C THR A 2 12.70 27.18 37.09
N LEU A 3 11.68 27.95 37.47
CA LEU A 3 10.33 27.69 36.98
C LEU A 3 10.36 27.77 35.45
N PRO A 4 9.66 26.87 34.73
CA PRO A 4 9.56 26.97 33.28
C PRO A 4 8.93 28.31 32.89
N GLU A 5 9.46 28.97 31.85
CA GLU A 5 8.89 30.21 31.32
C GLU A 5 7.50 29.93 30.74
N SER A 6 6.45 30.29 31.49
CA SER A 6 5.06 30.11 31.08
C SER A 6 4.17 31.19 31.66
N SER A 7 3.29 31.76 30.84
CA SER A 7 2.22 32.67 31.26
C SER A 7 0.98 31.94 31.82
N TYR A 8 1.06 30.61 31.99
CA TYR A 8 -0.06 29.79 32.46
C TYR A 8 -0.38 30.07 33.93
N ALA A 9 -1.46 30.81 34.17
CA ALA A 9 -1.91 31.21 35.51
C ALA A 9 -3.15 30.46 36.03
N LYS A 10 -3.62 29.42 35.34
CA LYS A 10 -4.82 28.67 35.80
C LYS A 10 -4.45 27.81 37.01
N PRO A 11 -5.16 27.91 38.14
CA PRO A 11 -4.83 27.14 39.34
C PRO A 11 -5.12 25.65 39.15
N PHE A 12 -4.48 24.82 39.98
CA PHE A 12 -4.91 23.45 40.18
C PHE A 12 -6.33 23.43 40.74
N LEU A 13 -7.15 22.47 40.29
CA LEU A 13 -8.48 22.23 40.80
C LEU A 13 -8.59 20.76 41.22
N THR A 14 -9.06 20.52 42.43
CA THR A 14 -9.50 19.19 42.89
C THR A 14 -10.71 18.70 42.09
N VAL A 15 -11.01 17.41 42.12
CA VAL A 15 -12.15 16.83 41.39
C VAL A 15 -13.48 17.53 41.76
N PRO A 16 -13.82 17.77 43.05
CA PRO A 16 -15.02 18.52 43.40
C PRO A 16 -15.04 19.95 42.83
N GLU A 17 -13.91 20.64 42.81
CA GLU A 17 -13.81 21.98 42.21
C GLU A 17 -13.96 21.97 40.69
N GLN A 18 -13.48 20.91 40.03
CA GLN A 18 -13.69 20.70 38.59
C GLN A 18 -15.17 20.48 38.28
N VAL A 19 -15.87 19.64 39.06
CA VAL A 19 -17.33 19.43 38.92
C VAL A 19 -18.08 20.73 39.14
N ARG A 20 -17.78 21.45 40.23
CA ARG A 20 -18.38 22.76 40.52
C ARG A 20 -18.21 23.72 39.35
N ARG A 21 -17.01 23.79 38.77
CA ARG A 21 -16.72 24.65 37.62
C ARG A 21 -17.52 24.28 36.37
N LEU A 22 -17.74 22.99 36.11
CA LEU A 22 -18.57 22.55 34.97
C LEU A 22 -20.03 22.97 35.16
N ARG A 23 -20.57 22.80 36.37
CA ARG A 23 -21.93 23.22 36.72
C ARG A 23 -22.11 24.73 36.68
N GLU A 24 -21.16 25.49 37.23
CA GLU A 24 -21.15 26.97 37.16
C GLU A 24 -21.17 27.49 35.72
N ARG A 25 -20.64 26.72 34.78
CA ARG A 25 -20.63 27.04 33.34
C ARG A 25 -21.87 26.56 32.60
N GLY A 26 -22.82 25.91 33.28
CA GLY A 26 -24.09 25.47 32.71
C GLY A 26 -24.13 24.03 32.21
N MET A 27 -23.15 23.18 32.54
CA MET A 27 -23.21 21.74 32.21
C MET A 27 -23.97 20.96 33.28
N ASP A 28 -24.91 20.13 32.88
CA ASP A 28 -25.50 19.11 33.74
C ASP A 28 -24.49 17.98 33.97
N CYS A 29 -24.05 17.81 35.23
CA CYS A 29 -23.10 16.77 35.59
C CYS A 29 -23.74 15.56 36.28
N GLY A 30 -25.08 15.51 36.42
CA GLY A 30 -25.73 14.51 37.26
C GLY A 30 -25.35 14.67 38.75
N ASP A 31 -25.41 13.57 39.50
CA ASP A 31 -25.00 13.56 40.91
C ASP A 31 -23.48 13.65 41.10
N ASP A 32 -23.06 13.97 42.32
CA ASP A 32 -21.65 14.19 42.67
C ASP A 32 -20.79 12.93 42.53
N ALA A 33 -21.35 11.76 42.83
CA ALA A 33 -20.62 10.50 42.76
C ALA A 33 -20.29 10.17 41.30
N TYR A 34 -21.30 10.22 40.42
CA TYR A 34 -21.13 10.02 38.99
C TYR A 34 -20.12 11.00 38.39
N ALA A 35 -20.27 12.30 38.67
CA ALA A 35 -19.40 13.33 38.10
C ALA A 35 -17.93 13.15 38.55
N ALA A 36 -17.71 12.82 39.83
CA ALA A 36 -16.38 12.56 40.36
C ALA A 36 -15.75 11.32 39.72
N GLU A 37 -16.47 10.19 39.68
CA GLU A 37 -15.98 8.94 39.07
C GLU A 37 -15.60 9.13 37.60
N VAL A 38 -16.40 9.88 36.83
CA VAL A 38 -16.12 10.19 35.42
C VAL A 38 -14.84 11.01 35.28
N LEU A 39 -14.68 12.07 36.08
CA LEU A 39 -13.50 12.93 36.00
C LEU A 39 -12.23 12.23 36.49
N GLU A 40 -12.34 11.35 37.48
CA GLU A 40 -11.23 10.52 37.95
C GLU A 40 -10.82 9.48 36.89
N ARG A 41 -11.80 8.84 36.24
CA ARG A 41 -11.57 7.81 35.22
C ARG A 41 -10.94 8.37 33.94
N TYR A 42 -11.48 9.47 33.41
CA TYR A 42 -11.07 9.98 32.09
C TYR A 42 -10.17 11.22 32.17
N GLY A 43 -10.28 12.00 33.24
CA GLY A 43 -9.57 13.26 33.41
C GLY A 43 -10.27 14.45 32.74
N TYR A 44 -10.36 15.56 33.48
CA TYR A 44 -10.99 16.80 33.01
C TYR A 44 -10.44 17.31 31.68
N TYR A 45 -9.11 17.35 31.53
CA TYR A 45 -8.51 17.90 30.30
C TYR A 45 -8.81 17.04 29.07
N ARG A 46 -8.84 15.71 29.22
CA ARG A 46 -9.17 14.77 28.14
C ARG A 46 -10.61 14.95 27.67
N LEU A 47 -11.56 14.94 28.60
CA LEU A 47 -12.98 15.18 28.29
C LEU A 47 -13.22 16.58 27.73
N SER A 48 -12.33 17.54 28.01
CA SER A 48 -12.43 18.89 27.46
C SER A 48 -12.34 19.03 25.96
N GLY A 49 -11.73 18.04 25.30
CA GLY A 49 -11.79 17.94 23.85
C GLY A 49 -13.20 17.63 23.34
N TYR A 50 -14.01 16.89 24.09
CA TYR A 50 -15.30 16.37 23.62
C TYR A 50 -16.45 17.32 23.94
N TRP A 51 -16.39 18.04 25.06
CA TRP A 51 -17.40 19.06 25.35
C TRP A 51 -17.16 20.42 24.67
N HIS A 52 -16.09 20.55 23.88
CA HIS A 52 -15.78 21.81 23.19
C HIS A 52 -16.92 22.25 22.26
N ILE A 53 -17.58 21.30 21.60
CA ILE A 53 -18.72 21.59 20.71
C ILE A 53 -19.97 22.07 21.45
N TYR A 54 -20.13 21.71 22.72
CA TYR A 54 -21.26 22.10 23.57
C TYR A 54 -21.08 23.46 24.24
N ARG A 55 -20.01 24.19 23.92
CA ARG A 55 -19.81 25.56 24.43
C ARG A 55 -20.63 26.56 23.64
N ASP A 56 -21.11 27.59 24.33
CA ASP A 56 -21.83 28.69 23.68
C ASP A 56 -20.96 29.41 22.65
N ARG A 57 -21.64 30.00 21.67
CA ARG A 57 -21.05 30.91 20.69
C ARG A 57 -21.36 32.36 21.08
N PRO A 58 -20.52 33.33 20.71
CA PRO A 58 -20.89 34.74 20.80
C PRO A 58 -22.20 35.02 20.06
N ALA A 59 -23.11 35.76 20.70
CA ALA A 59 -24.36 36.19 20.09
C ALA A 59 -24.09 37.28 19.03
N HIS A 60 -24.87 37.27 17.95
CA HIS A 60 -24.82 38.35 16.94
C HIS A 60 -25.11 39.70 17.62
N PRO A 61 -24.35 40.78 17.33
CA PRO A 61 -23.43 40.98 16.20
C PRO A 61 -21.96 40.60 16.43
N ALA A 62 -21.61 39.95 17.55
CA ALA A 62 -20.22 39.56 17.80
C ALA A 62 -19.74 38.53 16.76
N ALA A 63 -18.46 38.61 16.39
CA ALA A 63 -17.83 37.66 15.49
C ALA A 63 -17.93 36.24 16.05
N GLN A 64 -18.37 35.29 15.23
CA GLN A 64 -18.46 33.87 15.60
C GLN A 64 -17.24 33.05 15.14
N TYR A 65 -16.34 33.67 14.39
CA TYR A 65 -15.11 33.07 13.87
C TYR A 65 -13.94 34.02 14.14
N ASP A 66 -12.77 33.47 14.45
CA ASP A 66 -11.53 34.23 14.55
C ASP A 66 -10.94 34.52 13.16
N ASP A 67 -9.88 35.34 13.10
CA ASP A 67 -9.19 35.70 11.84
C ASP A 67 -8.60 34.49 11.10
N GLY A 68 -8.46 33.34 11.79
CA GLY A 68 -8.03 32.07 11.22
C GLY A 68 -9.19 31.16 10.80
N GLY A 69 -10.43 31.65 10.79
CA GLY A 69 -11.63 30.89 10.43
C GLY A 69 -12.05 29.84 11.46
N ARG A 70 -11.52 29.87 12.69
CA ARG A 70 -11.90 28.94 13.75
C ARG A 70 -13.11 29.48 14.51
N GLU A 71 -14.05 28.59 14.80
CA GLU A 71 -15.23 28.97 15.58
C GLU A 71 -14.84 29.47 16.98
N ILE A 72 -15.35 30.65 17.34
CA ILE A 72 -15.19 31.23 18.67
C ILE A 72 -16.17 30.53 19.62
N ARG A 73 -15.64 30.00 20.71
CA ARG A 73 -16.40 29.31 21.77
C ARG A 73 -16.18 29.98 23.12
N LEU A 74 -17.28 30.27 23.81
CA LEU A 74 -17.29 30.86 25.15
C LEU A 74 -16.92 29.82 26.22
N ASN A 75 -16.82 30.26 27.46
CA ASN A 75 -16.55 29.37 28.59
C ASN A 75 -17.81 28.68 29.13
N THR A 76 -19.00 29.20 28.81
CA THR A 76 -20.31 28.65 29.17
C THR A 76 -20.75 27.58 28.17
N PHE A 77 -21.69 26.75 28.59
CA PHE A 77 -22.26 25.66 27.80
C PHE A 77 -23.66 25.98 27.31
N ILE A 78 -23.99 25.46 26.13
CA ILE A 78 -25.34 25.52 25.57
C ILE A 78 -26.35 24.82 26.51
N THR A 79 -27.61 25.26 26.44
CA THR A 79 -28.69 24.61 27.18
C THR A 79 -28.80 23.13 26.80
N GLY A 80 -28.86 22.24 27.80
CA GLY A 80 -28.93 20.79 27.60
C GLY A 80 -27.58 20.11 27.36
N ALA A 81 -26.45 20.80 27.55
CA ALA A 81 -25.14 20.18 27.63
C ALA A 81 -25.04 19.32 28.90
N SER A 82 -24.73 18.04 28.76
CA SER A 82 -24.56 17.13 29.90
C SER A 82 -23.26 16.34 29.84
N LEU A 83 -22.70 16.03 31.00
CA LEU A 83 -21.48 15.23 31.14
C LEU A 83 -21.67 13.82 30.56
N SER A 84 -22.86 13.25 30.70
CA SER A 84 -23.21 11.93 30.14
C SER A 84 -23.11 11.90 28.60
N ARG A 85 -23.55 12.96 27.91
CA ARG A 85 -23.37 13.09 26.45
C ARG A 85 -21.90 13.20 26.05
N VAL A 86 -21.10 13.88 26.87
CA VAL A 86 -19.65 14.01 26.63
C VAL A 86 -18.96 12.65 26.78
N VAL A 87 -19.33 11.89 27.81
CA VAL A 87 -18.83 10.53 28.03
C VAL A 87 -19.24 9.62 26.88
N ALA A 88 -20.50 9.67 26.42
CA ALA A 88 -20.95 8.88 25.29
C ALA A 88 -20.13 9.15 24.01
N LEU A 89 -19.79 10.42 23.75
CA LEU A 89 -18.94 10.80 22.62
C LEU A 89 -17.47 10.34 22.79
N TYR A 90 -16.96 10.35 24.03
CA TYR A 90 -15.64 9.81 24.34
C TYR A 90 -15.57 8.31 24.09
N GLU A 91 -16.57 7.55 24.55
CA GLU A 91 -16.65 6.10 24.36
C GLU A 91 -16.83 5.73 22.89
N PHE A 92 -17.63 6.52 22.14
CA PHE A 92 -17.69 6.39 20.69
C PHE A 92 -16.30 6.53 20.03
N ASP A 93 -15.53 7.56 20.41
CA ASP A 93 -14.18 7.77 19.86
C ASP A 93 -13.19 6.68 20.31
N HIS A 94 -13.39 6.10 21.50
CA HIS A 94 -12.65 4.91 21.92
C HIS A 94 -12.90 3.73 20.98
N GLU A 95 -14.16 3.38 20.75
CA GLU A 95 -14.53 2.29 19.85
C GLU A 95 -14.08 2.56 18.40
N LEU A 96 -14.17 3.81 17.94
CA LEU A 96 -13.66 4.24 16.65
C LEU A 96 -12.16 3.95 16.51
N ARG A 97 -11.35 4.24 17.52
CA ARG A 97 -9.89 3.97 17.51
C ARG A 97 -9.58 2.49 17.50
N THR A 98 -10.36 1.69 18.24
CA THR A 98 -10.22 0.23 18.26
C THR A 98 -10.45 -0.36 16.87
N ARG A 99 -11.57 0.01 16.22
CA ARG A 99 -11.92 -0.46 14.86
C ARG A 99 -10.94 0.04 13.79
N LEU A 100 -10.52 1.30 13.87
CA LEU A 100 -9.49 1.84 12.99
C LEU A 100 -8.17 1.09 13.15
N GLY A 101 -7.77 0.82 14.39
CA GLY A 101 -6.54 0.10 14.72
C GLY A 101 -6.50 -1.30 14.10
N ASP A 102 -7.62 -2.02 14.16
CA ASP A 102 -7.76 -3.36 13.58
C ASP A 102 -7.50 -3.34 12.05
N VAL A 103 -8.21 -2.50 11.30
CA VAL A 103 -8.01 -2.38 9.85
C VAL A 103 -6.60 -1.88 9.51
N LEU A 104 -6.11 -0.87 10.23
CA LEU A 104 -4.75 -0.33 10.02
C LEU A 104 -3.68 -1.40 10.23
N SER A 105 -3.89 -2.32 11.17
CA SER A 105 -2.95 -3.42 11.41
C SER A 105 -2.87 -4.37 10.21
N THR A 106 -4.00 -4.69 9.58
CA THR A 106 -4.07 -5.52 8.36
C THR A 106 -3.33 -4.85 7.20
N ILE A 107 -3.55 -3.55 7.01
CA ILE A 107 -2.84 -2.77 5.98
C ILE A 107 -1.32 -2.75 6.28
N GLU A 108 -0.92 -2.49 7.53
CA GLU A 108 0.49 -2.44 7.91
C GLU A 108 1.21 -3.77 7.63
N VAL A 109 0.60 -4.91 7.98
CA VAL A 109 1.15 -6.25 7.73
C VAL A 109 1.29 -6.54 6.25
N ALA A 110 0.28 -6.22 5.43
CA ALA A 110 0.37 -6.39 3.99
C ALA A 110 1.52 -5.55 3.38
N ILE A 111 1.66 -4.29 3.80
CA ILE A 111 2.73 -3.41 3.32
C ILE A 111 4.12 -3.93 3.74
N ARG A 112 4.28 -4.53 4.93
CA ARG A 112 5.54 -5.19 5.34
C ARG A 112 5.91 -6.29 4.36
N PHE A 113 4.99 -7.20 4.08
CA PHE A 113 5.22 -8.28 3.12
C PHE A 113 5.60 -7.73 1.75
N PHE A 114 4.81 -6.82 1.17
CA PHE A 114 5.06 -6.36 -0.20
C PHE A 114 6.36 -5.58 -0.35
N ILE A 115 6.74 -4.74 0.63
CA ILE A 115 8.05 -4.06 0.61
C ILE A 115 9.18 -5.06 0.80
N GLY A 116 9.03 -5.97 1.77
CA GLY A 116 10.02 -7.01 2.09
C GLY A 116 10.31 -7.89 0.89
N HIS A 117 9.26 -8.42 0.26
CA HIS A 117 9.32 -9.28 -0.90
C HIS A 117 9.92 -8.57 -2.12
N GLN A 118 9.44 -7.35 -2.43
CA GLN A 118 9.92 -6.61 -3.60
C GLN A 118 11.40 -6.27 -3.51
N LEU A 119 11.89 -5.85 -2.34
CA LEU A 119 13.32 -5.59 -2.12
C LEU A 119 14.15 -6.88 -2.08
N GLY A 120 13.59 -7.95 -1.52
CA GLY A 120 14.25 -9.26 -1.40
C GLY A 120 14.63 -9.90 -2.73
N LYS A 121 13.90 -9.57 -3.82
CA LYS A 121 14.23 -9.98 -5.19
C LYS A 121 15.63 -9.51 -5.63
N ALA A 122 16.08 -8.35 -5.16
CA ALA A 122 17.37 -7.79 -5.55
C ALA A 122 18.51 -8.34 -4.68
N ASP A 123 18.34 -8.36 -3.36
CA ASP A 123 19.29 -8.93 -2.41
C ASP A 123 18.61 -9.11 -1.04
N LYS A 124 19.02 -10.14 -0.30
CA LYS A 124 18.49 -10.42 1.06
C LYS A 124 18.70 -9.25 2.04
N PHE A 125 19.72 -8.42 1.82
CA PHE A 125 20.01 -7.22 2.59
C PHE A 125 19.87 -5.94 1.77
N ALA A 126 19.05 -5.93 0.69
CA ALA A 126 18.87 -4.77 -0.19
C ALA A 126 18.56 -3.45 0.56
N HIS A 127 17.82 -3.51 1.67
CA HIS A 127 17.54 -2.35 2.52
C HIS A 127 18.77 -1.70 3.18
N ARG A 128 19.90 -2.42 3.26
CA ARG A 128 21.20 -1.94 3.75
C ARG A 128 22.19 -1.61 2.62
N VAL A 129 21.84 -1.92 1.37
CA VAL A 129 22.67 -1.68 0.19
C VAL A 129 22.18 -0.40 -0.48
N PRO A 130 22.91 0.72 -0.38
CA PRO A 130 22.46 2.01 -0.89
C PRO A 130 22.16 2.00 -2.40
N ASP A 131 22.92 1.21 -3.17
CA ASP A 131 22.72 1.08 -4.62
C ASP A 131 21.45 0.32 -4.99
N ALA A 132 20.93 -0.53 -4.08
CA ALA A 132 19.63 -1.20 -4.25
C ALA A 132 18.46 -0.25 -3.96
N LEU A 133 18.74 0.97 -3.48
CA LEU A 133 17.77 2.01 -3.12
C LEU A 133 18.05 3.31 -3.91
N ASP A 134 17.15 4.28 -3.83
CA ASP A 134 17.38 5.66 -4.28
C ASP A 134 18.21 6.44 -3.22
N ALA A 135 19.26 5.82 -2.68
CA ALA A 135 19.98 6.27 -1.48
C ALA A 135 21.35 6.91 -1.75
N VAL A 136 21.79 6.96 -3.00
CA VAL A 136 23.10 7.50 -3.42
C VAL A 136 22.91 8.77 -4.26
N ARG A 137 23.78 9.77 -4.05
CA ARG A 137 23.92 10.96 -4.92
C ARG A 137 25.22 10.89 -5.70
N GLY A 138 25.15 11.18 -7.01
CA GLY A 138 26.27 11.12 -7.95
C GLY A 138 26.00 10.15 -9.10
N ALA A 139 26.73 10.27 -10.22
CA ALA A 139 26.65 9.30 -11.29
C ALA A 139 27.13 7.92 -10.77
N LYS A 140 26.51 6.82 -11.24
CA LYS A 140 26.82 5.43 -10.84
C LYS A 140 28.28 4.99 -11.00
N GLN A 141 29.14 5.85 -11.55
CA GLN A 141 30.54 5.61 -11.89
C GLN A 141 31.52 6.59 -11.20
N CYS A 142 31.05 7.41 -10.26
CA CYS A 142 31.94 8.30 -9.51
C CYS A 142 32.49 7.61 -8.24
N PRO A 143 33.80 7.67 -7.97
CA PRO A 143 34.42 7.15 -6.73
C PRO A 143 33.94 7.82 -5.42
N HIS A 144 33.13 8.87 -5.53
CA HIS A 144 32.60 9.67 -4.42
C HIS A 144 31.07 9.67 -4.38
N ALA A 145 30.45 8.51 -4.60
CA ALA A 145 29.03 8.31 -4.33
C ALA A 145 28.73 8.64 -2.86
N VAL A 146 27.97 9.72 -2.61
CA VAL A 146 27.64 10.16 -1.25
C VAL A 146 26.25 9.68 -0.87
N LEU A 147 26.13 9.03 0.29
CA LEU A 147 24.85 8.63 0.85
C LEU A 147 23.93 9.85 1.08
N THR A 148 22.66 9.70 0.78
CA THR A 148 21.66 10.73 1.11
C THR A 148 21.48 10.87 2.63
N ASN A 149 21.18 12.08 3.12
CA ASN A 149 20.78 12.29 4.52
C ASN A 149 19.59 11.40 4.90
N LYS A 150 18.58 11.32 4.02
CA LYS A 150 17.37 10.51 4.22
C LYS A 150 17.69 9.04 4.51
N TYR A 151 18.63 8.45 3.77
CA TYR A 151 19.06 7.08 4.00
C TYR A 151 19.83 6.93 5.32
N ARG A 152 20.74 7.86 5.65
CA ARG A 152 21.47 7.84 6.93
C ARG A 152 20.54 7.92 8.13
N ASP A 153 19.59 8.84 8.10
CA ASP A 153 18.61 9.02 9.17
C ASP A 153 17.72 7.78 9.30
N TRP A 154 17.26 7.25 8.18
CA TRP A 154 16.49 6.00 8.16
C TRP A 154 17.28 4.82 8.72
N LEU A 155 18.53 4.63 8.30
CA LEU A 155 19.37 3.53 8.74
C LEU A 155 19.67 3.63 10.25
N LYS A 156 19.82 4.85 10.79
CA LYS A 156 19.98 5.07 12.23
C LYS A 156 18.76 4.63 13.02
N GLU A 157 17.56 4.98 12.55
CA GLU A 157 16.30 4.56 13.19
C GLU A 157 16.07 3.06 13.04
N TYR A 158 16.29 2.48 11.85
CA TYR A 158 16.19 1.04 11.65
C TYR A 158 17.18 0.25 12.52
N ASN A 159 18.44 0.67 12.61
CA ASN A 159 19.41 0.02 13.49
C ASN A 159 18.99 0.05 14.97
N ARG A 160 18.23 1.09 15.39
CA ARG A 160 17.66 1.15 16.73
C ARG A 160 16.54 0.13 16.90
N ASP A 161 15.64 0.03 15.93
CA ASP A 161 14.53 -0.95 15.92
C ASP A 161 15.09 -2.38 15.91
N GLU A 162 16.04 -2.69 15.01
CA GLU A 162 16.71 -3.99 14.94
C GLU A 162 17.35 -4.32 16.29
N LYS A 163 18.23 -3.45 16.82
CA LYS A 163 18.93 -3.72 18.09
C LYS A 163 17.99 -3.95 19.27
N ARG A 164 16.83 -3.29 19.30
CA ARG A 164 15.84 -3.42 20.38
C ARG A 164 14.94 -4.64 20.23
N ALA A 165 14.86 -5.25 19.05
CA ALA A 165 14.02 -6.42 18.83
C ALA A 165 14.50 -7.62 19.67
N ARG A 166 13.57 -8.24 20.42
CA ARG A 166 13.83 -9.34 21.37
C ARG A 166 12.98 -10.61 21.13
N GLY A 167 12.13 -10.64 20.12
CA GLY A 167 11.27 -11.82 19.87
C GLY A 167 12.07 -13.10 19.65
N ASP A 168 11.48 -14.25 19.96
CA ASP A 168 12.15 -15.57 19.91
C ASP A 168 12.77 -15.84 18.53
N PHE A 169 12.05 -15.50 17.46
CA PHE A 169 12.55 -15.63 16.09
C PHE A 169 13.81 -14.78 15.84
N VAL A 170 13.90 -13.59 16.45
CA VAL A 170 15.05 -12.68 16.34
C VAL A 170 16.23 -13.24 17.12
N ALA A 171 15.99 -13.74 18.33
CA ALA A 171 17.03 -14.35 19.16
C ALA A 171 17.63 -15.57 18.46
N HIS A 172 16.78 -16.49 18.00
CA HIS A 172 17.18 -17.66 17.22
C HIS A 172 17.93 -17.28 15.94
N PHE A 173 17.43 -16.30 15.19
CA PHE A 173 18.10 -15.83 13.97
C PHE A 173 19.50 -15.31 14.26
N ARG A 174 19.67 -14.49 15.32
CA ARG A 174 20.97 -13.91 15.68
C ARG A 174 22.00 -14.93 16.08
N GLU A 175 21.58 -15.92 16.85
CA GLU A 175 22.43 -17.03 17.28
C GLU A 175 22.91 -17.84 16.07
N LYS A 176 22.01 -18.14 15.12
CA LYS A 176 22.30 -19.03 14.00
C LYS A 176 22.98 -18.34 12.80
N TYR A 177 22.58 -17.10 12.49
CA TYR A 177 22.92 -16.43 11.23
C TYR A 177 23.63 -15.08 11.41
N GLY A 178 23.68 -14.53 12.62
CA GLY A 178 24.34 -13.27 12.92
C GLY A 178 23.40 -12.06 13.10
N PRO A 179 23.97 -10.86 13.33
CA PRO A 179 23.24 -9.75 13.95
C PRO A 179 22.19 -9.08 13.05
N HIS A 180 22.36 -9.16 11.72
CA HIS A 180 21.58 -8.38 10.76
C HIS A 180 20.50 -9.23 10.10
N LEU A 181 19.28 -8.72 10.14
CA LEU A 181 18.10 -9.41 9.62
C LEU A 181 18.00 -9.22 8.09
N PRO A 182 17.67 -10.27 7.32
CA PRO A 182 17.33 -10.13 5.92
C PRO A 182 16.00 -9.39 5.79
N ILE A 183 15.73 -8.77 4.64
CA ILE A 183 14.70 -7.75 4.47
C ILE A 183 13.29 -8.24 4.84
N TRP A 184 12.92 -9.48 4.51
CA TRP A 184 11.62 -10.07 4.90
C TRP A 184 11.47 -10.35 6.41
N VAL A 185 12.57 -10.44 7.15
CA VAL A 185 12.55 -10.53 8.62
C VAL A 185 12.68 -9.12 9.25
N ALA A 186 13.46 -8.25 8.60
CA ALA A 186 13.68 -6.87 9.01
C ALA A 186 12.37 -6.08 9.06
N THR A 187 11.47 -6.26 8.09
CA THR A 187 10.16 -5.59 8.08
C THR A 187 9.30 -5.90 9.30
N GLU A 188 9.47 -7.07 9.93
CA GLU A 188 8.70 -7.47 11.11
C GLU A 188 9.11 -6.74 12.39
N VAL A 189 10.33 -6.21 12.44
CA VAL A 189 10.84 -5.43 13.58
C VAL A 189 10.76 -3.92 13.35
N MET A 190 10.45 -3.48 12.14
CA MET A 190 10.30 -2.06 11.81
C MET A 190 8.99 -1.51 12.40
N SER A 191 9.06 -0.32 12.99
CA SER A 191 7.86 0.49 13.18
C SER A 191 7.26 0.91 11.83
N PHE A 192 5.94 1.16 11.76
CA PHE A 192 5.31 1.66 10.53
C PHE A 192 5.96 2.95 9.98
N GLY A 193 6.52 3.78 10.86
CA GLY A 193 7.28 4.96 10.45
C GLY A 193 8.56 4.63 9.70
N VAL A 194 9.34 3.66 10.19
CA VAL A 194 10.55 3.18 9.52
C VAL A 194 10.18 2.50 8.20
N LEU A 195 9.11 1.71 8.15
CA LEU A 195 8.62 1.06 6.94
C LEU A 195 8.14 2.06 5.87
N SER A 196 7.31 3.06 6.26
CA SER A 196 6.86 4.13 5.37
C SER A 196 8.03 4.95 4.79
N ASN A 197 9.08 5.15 5.58
CA ASN A 197 10.30 5.81 5.11
C ASN A 197 11.15 4.91 4.20
N LEU A 198 11.21 3.60 4.45
CA LEU A 198 11.85 2.65 3.56
C LEU A 198 11.18 2.65 2.19
N TYR A 199 9.84 2.66 2.12
CA TYR A 199 9.10 2.78 0.85
C TYR A 199 9.58 3.98 0.02
N ARG A 200 9.79 5.14 0.66
CA ARG A 200 10.28 6.35 -0.03
C ARG A 200 11.70 6.21 -0.60
N LEU A 201 12.52 5.36 0.03
CA LEU A 201 13.89 5.06 -0.37
C LEU A 201 13.99 3.97 -1.44
N MET A 202 12.94 3.16 -1.65
CA MET A 202 12.92 2.15 -2.72
C MET A 202 13.11 2.81 -4.10
N ARG A 203 13.63 2.05 -5.07
CA ARG A 203 13.79 2.53 -6.45
C ARG A 203 12.44 2.90 -7.06
N GLN A 204 12.46 3.85 -7.99
CA GLN A 204 11.23 4.29 -8.66
C GLN A 204 10.48 3.14 -9.38
N SER A 205 11.20 2.16 -9.94
CA SER A 205 10.59 0.97 -10.56
C SER A 205 9.78 0.14 -9.57
N ASP A 206 10.32 -0.08 -8.37
CA ASP A 206 9.69 -0.90 -7.34
C ASP A 206 8.47 -0.18 -6.74
N LYS A 207 8.61 1.13 -6.49
CA LYS A 207 7.49 1.96 -6.01
C LYS A 207 6.31 1.96 -6.99
N LYS A 208 6.59 1.97 -8.30
CA LYS A 208 5.55 1.92 -9.35
C LYS A 208 4.81 0.60 -9.36
N ILE A 209 5.52 -0.52 -9.21
CA ILE A 209 4.91 -1.86 -9.10
C ILE A 209 3.98 -1.91 -7.89
N LEU A 210 4.45 -1.45 -6.73
CA LEU A 210 3.63 -1.44 -5.51
C LEU A 210 2.42 -0.50 -5.64
N ALA A 211 2.58 0.71 -6.18
CA ALA A 211 1.45 1.62 -6.38
C ALA A 211 0.41 1.07 -7.37
N ALA A 212 0.85 0.45 -8.46
CA ALA A 212 -0.05 -0.18 -9.43
C ALA A 212 -0.76 -1.43 -8.87
N ARG A 213 -0.10 -2.22 -8.01
CA ARG A 213 -0.74 -3.34 -7.27
C ARG A 213 -1.94 -2.86 -6.47
N PHE A 214 -1.81 -1.73 -5.78
CA PHE A 214 -2.88 -1.11 -5.01
C PHE A 214 -3.78 -0.19 -5.87
N GLN A 215 -3.65 -0.23 -7.19
CA GLN A 215 -4.46 0.56 -8.14
C GLN A 215 -4.44 2.06 -7.83
N VAL A 216 -3.30 2.55 -7.33
CA VAL A 216 -3.04 3.96 -7.12
C VAL A 216 -2.29 4.44 -8.35
N HIS A 217 -3.02 5.02 -9.31
CA HIS A 217 -2.46 5.37 -10.60
C HIS A 217 -2.28 6.89 -10.79
N ALA A 218 -1.16 7.21 -11.42
CA ALA A 218 -0.84 8.53 -11.89
C ALA A 218 -1.64 8.82 -13.15
N ALA A 219 -1.55 10.07 -13.58
CA ALA A 219 -2.30 10.55 -14.74
C ALA A 219 -1.88 9.85 -16.07
N ASP A 220 -0.71 9.21 -16.12
CA ASP A 220 -0.23 8.42 -17.26
C ASP A 220 -0.58 6.92 -17.18
N GLY A 221 -1.42 6.52 -16.20
CA GLY A 221 -1.84 5.14 -15.97
C GLY A 221 -0.81 4.27 -15.23
N ARG A 222 0.38 4.80 -14.92
CA ARG A 222 1.40 4.07 -14.14
C ARG A 222 1.13 4.20 -12.64
N GLY A 223 1.79 3.39 -11.83
CA GLY A 223 1.71 3.53 -10.37
C GLY A 223 2.12 4.93 -9.88
N ASP A 224 1.25 5.58 -9.10
CA ASP A 224 1.48 6.87 -8.45
C ASP A 224 2.24 6.68 -7.13
N CYS A 225 3.56 6.63 -7.24
CA CYS A 225 4.43 6.45 -6.08
C CYS A 225 4.30 7.58 -5.05
N LYS A 226 3.92 8.79 -5.47
CA LYS A 226 3.82 9.95 -4.58
C LYS A 226 2.56 9.84 -3.73
N ALA A 227 1.41 9.58 -4.37
CA ALA A 227 0.16 9.36 -3.68
C ALA A 227 0.26 8.19 -2.68
N LEU A 228 0.83 7.04 -3.08
CA LEU A 228 0.99 5.93 -2.14
C LEU A 228 1.94 6.27 -0.97
N ALA A 229 3.06 6.98 -1.22
CA ALA A 229 3.95 7.43 -0.14
C ALA A 229 3.24 8.39 0.84
N ASN A 230 2.38 9.26 0.32
CA ASN A 230 1.55 10.18 1.10
C ASN A 230 0.53 9.40 1.95
N TRP A 231 -0.18 8.45 1.35
CA TRP A 231 -1.18 7.62 2.03
C TRP A 231 -0.57 6.83 3.18
N LEU A 232 0.56 6.15 2.96
CA LEU A 232 1.27 5.45 4.04
C LEU A 232 1.69 6.39 5.19
N ASN A 233 1.98 7.66 4.88
CA ASN A 233 2.28 8.67 5.91
C ASN A 233 1.05 9.06 6.74
N SER A 234 -0.08 9.24 6.05
CA SER A 234 -1.37 9.59 6.65
C SER A 234 -1.84 8.45 7.56
N LEU A 235 -1.86 7.21 7.05
CA LEU A 235 -2.23 6.04 7.83
C LEU A 235 -1.31 5.83 9.04
N ARG A 236 0.00 6.04 8.90
CA ARG A 236 0.94 6.05 10.03
C ARG A 236 0.59 7.11 11.08
N ASN A 237 0.25 8.34 10.66
CA ASN A 237 -0.15 9.41 11.58
C ASN A 237 -1.42 9.02 12.35
N VAL A 238 -2.44 8.51 11.66
CA VAL A 238 -3.68 8.03 12.27
C VAL A 238 -3.42 6.86 13.22
N ARG A 239 -2.60 5.88 12.82
CA ARG A 239 -2.22 4.74 13.65
C ARG A 239 -1.55 5.19 14.94
N ASN A 240 -0.64 6.17 14.87
CA ASN A 240 0.00 6.75 16.05
C ASN A 240 -1.01 7.47 16.96
N ILE A 241 -1.97 8.22 16.40
CA ILE A 241 -3.03 8.87 17.18
C ILE A 241 -3.84 7.81 17.94
N CYS A 242 -4.23 6.72 17.28
CA CYS A 242 -4.96 5.62 17.92
C CYS A 242 -4.14 4.98 19.04
N ALA A 243 -2.87 4.63 18.76
CA ALA A 243 -1.97 3.98 19.73
C ALA A 243 -1.62 4.85 20.95
N HIS A 244 -1.64 6.18 20.80
CA HIS A 244 -1.44 7.12 21.90
C HIS A 244 -2.73 7.61 22.55
N TYR A 245 -3.86 6.97 22.23
CA TYR A 245 -5.18 7.32 22.75
C TYR A 245 -5.54 8.81 22.52
N GLY A 246 -5.08 9.38 21.41
CA GLY A 246 -5.49 10.72 20.97
C GLY A 246 -6.92 10.70 20.44
N ARG A 247 -7.57 11.87 20.37
CA ARG A 247 -8.92 12.02 19.81
C ARG A 247 -8.88 11.89 18.29
N VAL A 248 -9.78 11.09 17.70
CA VAL A 248 -9.94 10.93 16.24
C VAL A 248 -11.19 11.64 15.73
N TRP A 249 -12.29 11.57 16.48
CA TRP A 249 -13.54 12.25 16.19
C TRP A 249 -13.32 13.77 16.10
N ASN A 250 -13.89 14.35 15.04
CA ASN A 250 -13.83 15.77 14.72
C ASN A 250 -12.39 16.33 14.80
N ARG A 251 -11.44 15.58 14.24
CA ARG A 251 -10.04 15.98 14.09
C ARG A 251 -9.76 16.44 12.67
N THR A 252 -8.92 17.47 12.55
CA THR A 252 -8.17 17.76 11.32
C THR A 252 -6.78 17.10 11.47
N PHE A 253 -6.42 16.20 10.57
CA PHE A 253 -5.13 15.52 10.59
C PHE A 253 -4.03 16.42 10.01
N ASP A 254 -2.80 16.24 10.50
CA ASP A 254 -1.65 17.06 10.08
C ASP A 254 -1.15 16.70 8.66
N VAL A 255 -1.58 15.54 8.15
CA VAL A 255 -1.20 15.04 6.82
C VAL A 255 -2.37 15.21 5.87
N ILE A 256 -2.19 16.06 4.86
CA ILE A 256 -3.12 16.17 3.73
C ILE A 256 -2.93 14.96 2.83
N ILE A 257 -4.03 14.25 2.55
CA ILE A 257 -4.09 13.07 1.71
C ILE A 257 -4.07 13.51 0.25
N ASP A 258 -3.11 12.99 -0.51
CA ASP A 258 -3.02 13.27 -1.95
C ASP A 258 -4.08 12.48 -2.72
N VAL A 259 -4.80 13.15 -3.62
CA VAL A 259 -5.61 12.47 -4.65
C VAL A 259 -4.69 11.97 -5.78
N PRO A 260 -4.77 10.68 -6.17
CA PRO A 260 -3.97 10.13 -7.27
C PRO A 260 -4.19 10.84 -8.59
N GLY A 261 -3.16 10.86 -9.44
CA GLY A 261 -3.19 11.61 -10.70
C GLY A 261 -4.32 11.20 -11.66
N GLN A 262 -4.73 9.92 -11.67
CA GLN A 262 -5.86 9.45 -12.48
C GLN A 262 -7.20 9.97 -11.92
N ALA A 263 -7.42 9.81 -10.61
CA ALA A 263 -8.65 10.24 -9.95
C ALA A 263 -8.88 11.75 -10.04
N ARG A 264 -7.80 12.55 -10.07
CA ARG A 264 -7.87 14.00 -10.25
C ARG A 264 -8.48 14.43 -11.61
N ARG A 265 -8.50 13.55 -12.61
CA ARG A 265 -9.01 13.87 -13.97
C ARG A 265 -10.47 13.50 -14.18
N SER A 266 -11.10 12.78 -13.25
CA SER A 266 -12.44 12.26 -13.40
C SER A 266 -13.25 12.55 -12.15
N GLU A 267 -14.21 13.47 -12.23
CA GLU A 267 -15.10 13.81 -11.11
C GLU A 267 -15.92 12.61 -10.63
N GLY A 268 -16.17 11.62 -11.50
CA GLY A 268 -16.84 10.36 -11.16
C GLY A 268 -15.91 9.27 -10.59
N ASP A 269 -14.61 9.55 -10.41
CA ASP A 269 -13.70 8.59 -9.78
C ASP A 269 -14.04 8.45 -8.28
N ARG A 270 -14.04 7.21 -7.78
CA ARG A 270 -14.31 6.91 -6.37
C ARG A 270 -13.37 7.62 -5.38
N LEU A 271 -12.16 8.00 -5.82
CA LEU A 271 -11.18 8.74 -5.03
C LEU A 271 -11.22 10.26 -5.27
N ALA A 272 -12.06 10.76 -6.18
CA ALA A 272 -12.22 12.19 -6.45
C ALA A 272 -12.53 13.02 -5.20
N PRO A 273 -13.28 12.52 -4.18
CA PRO A 273 -13.51 13.27 -2.94
C PRO A 273 -12.22 13.68 -2.20
N LEU A 274 -11.09 12.99 -2.42
CA LEU A 274 -9.80 13.38 -1.83
C LEU A 274 -9.26 14.72 -2.37
N ALA A 275 -9.86 15.28 -3.43
CA ALA A 275 -9.52 16.61 -3.92
C ALA A 275 -10.12 17.75 -3.06
N ASP A 276 -11.12 17.46 -2.22
CA ASP A 276 -11.80 18.44 -1.38
C ASP A 276 -11.06 18.66 -0.05
N ASP A 277 -10.83 19.92 0.32
CA ASP A 277 -10.17 20.32 1.57
C ASP A 277 -10.96 19.94 2.84
N GLY A 278 -12.28 19.74 2.71
CA GLY A 278 -13.14 19.20 3.75
C GLY A 278 -13.02 17.68 3.92
N VAL A 279 -12.32 16.98 3.02
CA VAL A 279 -12.16 15.52 3.02
C VAL A 279 -10.69 15.11 3.23
N ASN A 280 -9.78 15.78 2.53
CA ASN A 280 -8.39 15.35 2.36
C ASN A 280 -7.54 15.34 3.64
N ASN A 281 -8.03 15.91 4.74
CA ASN A 281 -7.39 15.87 6.06
C ASN A 281 -8.39 15.50 7.17
N ARG A 282 -9.48 14.81 6.81
CA ARG A 282 -10.54 14.36 7.72
C ARG A 282 -10.67 12.83 7.74
N LEU A 283 -11.45 12.33 8.69
CA LEU A 283 -11.63 10.89 8.90
C LEU A 283 -12.20 10.19 7.67
N TYR A 284 -13.13 10.83 6.95
CA TYR A 284 -13.66 10.28 5.71
C TYR A 284 -12.56 10.00 4.67
N GLY A 285 -11.63 10.93 4.46
CA GLY A 285 -10.50 10.72 3.54
C GLY A 285 -9.61 9.55 3.96
N VAL A 286 -9.38 9.40 5.27
CA VAL A 286 -8.63 8.25 5.83
C VAL A 286 -9.36 6.94 5.54
N LEU A 287 -10.67 6.88 5.81
CA LEU A 287 -11.50 5.69 5.57
C LEU A 287 -11.56 5.34 4.08
N LEU A 288 -11.62 6.35 3.20
CA LEU A 288 -11.64 6.15 1.75
C LEU A 288 -10.33 5.51 1.25
N VAL A 289 -9.18 6.00 1.75
CA VAL A 289 -7.86 5.39 1.49
C VAL A 289 -7.79 3.97 2.04
N MET A 290 -8.25 3.75 3.28
CA MET A 290 -8.25 2.42 3.90
C MET A 290 -9.12 1.44 3.11
N ARG A 291 -10.34 1.83 2.71
CA ARG A 291 -11.24 1.01 1.90
C ARG A 291 -10.59 0.65 0.57
N HIS A 292 -10.03 1.62 -0.14
CA HIS A 292 -9.38 1.38 -1.43
C HIS A 292 -8.19 0.41 -1.31
N LEU A 293 -7.34 0.56 -0.30
CA LEU A 293 -6.23 -0.37 -0.07
C LEU A 293 -6.72 -1.76 0.34
N MET A 294 -7.72 -1.85 1.22
CA MET A 294 -8.29 -3.12 1.67
C MET A 294 -8.90 -3.91 0.52
N LEU A 295 -9.56 -3.26 -0.43
CA LEU A 295 -10.07 -3.91 -1.64
C LEU A 295 -8.98 -4.55 -2.52
N SER A 296 -7.70 -4.17 -2.33
CA SER A 296 -6.55 -4.80 -2.99
C SER A 296 -5.80 -5.80 -2.10
N ILE A 297 -6.02 -5.77 -0.79
CA ILE A 297 -5.30 -6.60 0.19
C ILE A 297 -6.14 -7.83 0.56
N ASP A 298 -7.40 -7.59 0.90
CA ASP A 298 -8.38 -8.59 1.32
C ASP A 298 -9.76 -8.16 0.80
N PRO A 299 -10.07 -8.43 -0.49
CA PRO A 299 -11.28 -7.92 -1.15
C PRO A 299 -12.59 -8.38 -0.50
N GLY A 300 -12.58 -9.51 0.21
CA GLY A 300 -13.75 -10.04 0.92
C GLY A 300 -14.00 -9.36 2.27
N ASN A 301 -13.10 -8.50 2.72
CA ASN A 301 -13.18 -7.88 4.04
C ASN A 301 -14.08 -6.64 4.02
N THR A 302 -15.12 -6.67 4.86
CA THR A 302 -16.10 -5.58 4.98
C THR A 302 -15.80 -4.61 6.13
N ASN A 303 -14.75 -4.82 6.92
CA ASN A 303 -14.54 -4.10 8.18
C ASN A 303 -14.54 -2.56 8.03
N VAL A 304 -14.09 -2.03 6.90
CA VAL A 304 -14.12 -0.57 6.65
C VAL A 304 -15.54 -0.08 6.38
N VAL A 305 -16.37 -0.87 5.69
CA VAL A 305 -17.79 -0.58 5.48
C VAL A 305 -18.56 -0.69 6.79
N ASP A 306 -18.32 -1.75 7.56
CA ASP A 306 -18.92 -1.94 8.89
C ASP A 306 -18.54 -0.79 9.84
N LEU A 307 -17.32 -0.25 9.71
CA LEU A 307 -16.89 0.94 10.44
C LEU A 307 -17.62 2.20 10.00
N THR A 308 -17.85 2.42 8.71
CA THR A 308 -18.65 3.57 8.24
C THR A 308 -20.11 3.47 8.69
N ASP A 309 -20.69 2.28 8.67
CA ASP A 309 -22.07 2.04 9.14
C ASP A 309 -22.19 2.26 10.65
N TYR A 310 -21.18 1.83 11.41
CA TYR A 310 -21.08 2.15 12.83
C TYR A 310 -21.05 3.65 13.08
N ILE A 311 -20.22 4.41 12.34
CA ILE A 311 -20.13 5.87 12.48
C ILE A 311 -21.47 6.52 12.14
N ASP A 312 -22.11 6.13 11.04
CA ASP A 312 -23.41 6.67 10.62
C ASP A 312 -24.50 6.42 11.67
N LYS A 313 -24.59 5.19 12.20
CA LYS A 313 -25.53 4.84 13.28
C LYS A 313 -25.27 5.67 14.54
N GLN A 314 -24.00 5.83 14.93
CA GLN A 314 -23.64 6.59 16.12
C GLN A 314 -23.85 8.09 15.94
N SER A 315 -23.73 8.61 14.72
CA SER A 315 -24.04 10.02 14.42
C SER A 315 -25.50 10.36 14.73
N GLN A 316 -26.42 9.43 14.47
CA GLN A 316 -27.85 9.58 14.76
C GLN A 316 -28.13 9.46 16.26
N ILE A 317 -27.44 8.55 16.96
CA ILE A 317 -27.61 8.34 18.41
C ILE A 317 -27.04 9.52 19.22
N LEU A 318 -25.88 10.02 18.81
CA LEU A 318 -25.15 11.08 19.51
C LEU A 318 -25.46 12.49 18.97
N ASP A 319 -26.32 12.57 17.94
CA ASP A 319 -26.79 13.81 17.32
C ASP A 319 -25.63 14.72 16.85
N PHE A 320 -24.66 14.14 16.11
CA PHE A 320 -23.61 14.90 15.45
C PHE A 320 -23.69 14.78 13.94
N ASP A 321 -23.27 15.86 13.27
CA ASP A 321 -23.26 15.93 11.81
C ASP A 321 -22.04 15.20 11.22
N MET A 322 -22.27 14.26 10.31
CA MET A 322 -21.24 13.50 9.59
C MET A 322 -20.25 14.39 8.83
N ARG A 323 -20.63 15.61 8.44
CA ARG A 323 -19.72 16.61 7.83
C ARG A 323 -18.58 17.02 8.77
N GLN A 324 -18.75 16.90 10.09
CA GLN A 324 -17.67 17.12 11.06
C GLN A 324 -16.52 16.10 10.93
N LEU A 325 -16.83 14.91 10.38
CA LEU A 325 -15.87 13.85 10.08
C LEU A 325 -15.39 13.89 8.62
N GLY A 326 -15.85 14.88 7.84
CA GLY A 326 -15.51 15.08 6.43
C GLY A 326 -16.33 14.25 5.47
N PHE A 327 -17.45 13.64 5.88
CA PHE A 327 -18.31 12.89 4.97
C PHE A 327 -19.12 13.87 4.10
N PRO A 328 -19.05 13.77 2.76
CA PRO A 328 -19.96 14.47 1.85
C PRO A 328 -21.41 14.06 2.09
N ALA A 329 -22.38 14.93 1.80
CA ALA A 329 -23.80 14.62 2.04
C ALA A 329 -24.28 13.37 1.28
N ASN A 330 -23.72 13.13 0.09
CA ASN A 330 -24.02 12.01 -0.80
C ASN A 330 -22.99 10.87 -0.71
N TRP A 331 -22.27 10.72 0.41
CA TRP A 331 -21.20 9.73 0.52
C TRP A 331 -21.68 8.29 0.25
N LYS A 332 -22.93 7.97 0.64
CA LYS A 332 -23.56 6.66 0.42
C LYS A 332 -23.79 6.32 -1.05
N ASP A 333 -23.82 7.31 -1.93
CA ASP A 333 -24.03 7.10 -3.37
C ASP A 333 -22.77 6.55 -4.06
N SER A 334 -21.61 6.62 -3.40
CA SER A 334 -20.36 6.08 -3.94
C SER A 334 -20.32 4.56 -3.82
N LEU A 335 -20.16 3.88 -4.97
CA LEU A 335 -20.06 2.42 -5.07
C LEU A 335 -18.96 1.82 -4.18
N ILE A 336 -17.93 2.58 -3.79
CA ILE A 336 -16.85 2.06 -2.94
C ILE A 336 -17.34 1.59 -1.56
N TRP A 337 -18.49 2.10 -1.11
CA TRP A 337 -19.14 1.75 0.15
C TRP A 337 -20.13 0.60 0.03
N ASP A 338 -20.42 0.10 -1.18
CA ASP A 338 -21.17 -1.13 -1.36
C ASP A 338 -20.31 -2.33 -0.89
N PRO A 339 -20.83 -3.20 0.01
CA PRO A 339 -20.11 -4.39 0.47
C PRO A 339 -19.71 -5.35 -0.67
N THR A 340 -20.46 -5.35 -1.76
CA THR A 340 -20.24 -6.21 -2.94
C THR A 340 -19.29 -5.59 -3.97
N PHE A 341 -18.93 -4.31 -3.80
CA PHE A 341 -18.02 -3.64 -4.71
C PHE A 341 -16.62 -4.26 -4.62
N ALA A 342 -16.08 -4.57 -5.80
CA ALA A 342 -14.73 -5.08 -5.96
C ALA A 342 -13.94 -4.21 -6.92
N LEU A 343 -12.63 -4.15 -6.69
CA LEU A 343 -11.71 -3.61 -7.67
C LEU A 343 -11.45 -4.62 -8.78
N ASP A 344 -10.98 -4.12 -9.93
CA ASP A 344 -10.44 -4.98 -10.98
C ASP A 344 -9.31 -5.83 -10.40
N ARG A 345 -9.37 -7.15 -10.54
CA ARG A 345 -8.35 -8.07 -10.01
C ARG A 345 -7.14 -8.18 -10.92
N SER A 346 -7.24 -7.78 -12.18
CA SER A 346 -6.15 -7.89 -13.15
C SER A 346 -4.83 -7.24 -12.68
N PRO A 347 -4.80 -6.00 -12.14
CA PRO A 347 -3.57 -5.41 -11.59
C PRO A 347 -2.97 -6.19 -10.42
N MET A 348 -3.81 -6.74 -9.52
CA MET A 348 -3.37 -7.53 -8.37
C MET A 348 -2.75 -8.85 -8.81
N MET A 349 -3.41 -9.52 -9.77
CA MET A 349 -2.95 -10.74 -10.40
C MET A 349 -1.62 -10.50 -11.13
N ALA A 350 -1.54 -9.48 -12.00
CA ALA A 350 -0.32 -9.13 -12.70
C ALA A 350 0.85 -8.88 -11.73
N ALA A 351 0.62 -8.12 -10.66
CA ALA A 351 1.64 -7.88 -9.64
C ALA A 351 2.07 -9.18 -8.94
N SER A 352 1.12 -10.08 -8.63
CA SER A 352 1.43 -11.41 -8.08
C SER A 352 2.25 -12.27 -9.05
N LEU A 353 2.00 -12.20 -10.36
CA LEU A 353 2.84 -12.89 -11.34
C LEU A 353 4.28 -12.37 -11.33
N LEU A 354 4.48 -11.06 -11.20
CA LEU A 354 5.81 -10.46 -11.05
C LEU A 354 6.53 -10.84 -9.74
N ASP A 355 5.79 -11.35 -8.75
CA ASP A 355 6.38 -11.85 -7.49
C ASP A 355 6.92 -13.27 -7.62
N ARG A 356 6.46 -14.03 -8.60
CA ARG A 356 6.75 -15.45 -8.77
C ARG A 356 7.93 -15.73 -9.69
N THR A 357 8.32 -14.76 -10.52
CA THR A 357 9.38 -14.94 -11.50
C THR A 357 10.15 -13.65 -11.72
N GLU A 358 11.48 -13.79 -11.86
CA GLU A 358 12.30 -12.68 -12.33
C GLU A 358 11.82 -12.23 -13.71
N SER A 359 11.63 -10.93 -13.88
CA SER A 359 11.02 -10.38 -15.09
C SER A 359 11.84 -9.22 -15.64
N LEU A 360 12.06 -9.25 -16.96
CA LEU A 360 12.72 -8.20 -17.72
C LEU A 360 11.71 -7.10 -18.08
N THR A 361 12.13 -5.85 -18.03
CA THR A 361 11.37 -4.76 -18.64
C THR A 361 11.42 -4.86 -20.17
N ALA A 362 10.48 -4.22 -20.88
CA ALA A 362 10.49 -4.21 -22.35
C ALA A 362 11.83 -3.77 -22.99
N PRO A 363 12.57 -2.77 -22.47
CA PRO A 363 13.96 -2.51 -22.91
C PRO A 363 14.89 -3.71 -22.74
N ASN A 364 14.97 -4.29 -21.54
CA ASN A 364 15.88 -5.39 -21.24
C ASN A 364 15.53 -6.67 -22.02
N ALA A 365 14.24 -6.96 -22.21
CA ALA A 365 13.78 -8.08 -23.02
C ALA A 365 14.21 -7.94 -24.48
N ARG A 366 14.24 -6.70 -25.02
CA ARG A 366 14.76 -6.44 -26.37
C ARG A 366 16.28 -6.61 -26.43
N GLU A 367 17.01 -6.12 -25.43
CA GLU A 367 18.46 -6.27 -25.35
C GLU A 367 18.88 -7.75 -25.26
N ALA A 368 18.08 -8.60 -24.61
CA ALA A 368 18.28 -10.04 -24.54
C ALA A 368 18.15 -10.75 -25.90
N LEU A 369 17.55 -10.13 -26.92
CA LEU A 369 17.32 -10.74 -28.24
C LEU A 369 18.52 -10.51 -29.20
N THR A 370 19.71 -10.93 -28.81
CA THR A 370 20.95 -10.69 -29.58
C THR A 370 21.03 -11.43 -30.92
N SER A 371 20.19 -12.45 -31.15
CA SER A 371 20.06 -13.15 -32.44
C SER A 371 19.33 -12.35 -33.52
N ALA A 372 18.70 -11.23 -33.16
CA ALA A 372 17.91 -10.45 -34.11
C ALA A 372 18.79 -9.77 -35.17
N GLU A 373 18.68 -10.24 -36.41
CA GLU A 373 19.45 -9.70 -37.52
C GLU A 373 18.82 -8.42 -38.12
N PRO A 374 19.58 -7.32 -38.27
CA PRO A 374 19.10 -6.15 -38.98
C PRO A 374 18.88 -6.45 -40.45
N LYS A 375 17.81 -5.89 -41.05
CA LYS A 375 17.55 -6.03 -42.49
C LYS A 375 18.81 -5.73 -43.31
N PRO A 376 19.15 -6.52 -44.33
CA PRO A 376 20.30 -6.24 -45.17
C PRO A 376 20.12 -4.89 -45.89
N LYS A 377 21.21 -4.13 -46.02
CA LYS A 377 21.24 -2.85 -46.75
C LYS A 377 22.47 -2.86 -47.67
N THR A 378 22.29 -2.34 -48.89
CA THR A 378 23.30 -2.33 -49.96
C THR A 378 24.49 -1.42 -49.66
N GLU A 379 24.28 -0.36 -48.88
CA GLU A 379 25.33 0.56 -48.45
C GLU A 379 25.83 0.21 -47.04
N PRO A 380 27.15 0.33 -46.77
CA PRO A 380 27.71 0.12 -45.45
C PRO A 380 27.14 1.12 -44.44
N ARG A 381 26.72 0.61 -43.28
CA ARG A 381 26.20 1.43 -42.18
C ARG A 381 27.34 2.02 -41.37
N THR A 382 27.15 3.24 -40.87
CA THR A 382 27.97 3.75 -39.77
C THR A 382 27.71 2.95 -38.48
N LEU A 383 28.58 3.08 -37.48
CA LEU A 383 28.42 2.39 -36.18
C LEU A 383 27.07 2.73 -35.51
N ASP A 384 26.68 4.00 -35.49
CA ASP A 384 25.40 4.45 -34.94
C ASP A 384 24.19 3.91 -35.71
N GLN A 385 24.31 3.88 -37.05
CA GLN A 385 23.27 3.31 -37.92
C GLN A 385 23.13 1.81 -37.72
N GLN A 386 24.24 1.08 -37.52
CA GLN A 386 24.21 -0.34 -37.21
C GLN A 386 23.56 -0.58 -35.84
N ALA A 387 23.95 0.16 -34.80
CA ALA A 387 23.35 0.05 -33.47
C ALA A 387 21.84 0.40 -33.45
N ALA A 388 21.41 1.39 -34.25
CA ALA A 388 20.00 1.69 -34.43
C ALA A 388 19.25 0.57 -35.18
N ALA A 389 19.87 -0.01 -36.22
CA ALA A 389 19.30 -1.11 -36.98
C ALA A 389 19.15 -2.39 -36.12
N THR A 390 20.13 -2.71 -35.28
CA THR A 390 20.05 -3.81 -34.30
C THR A 390 18.90 -3.60 -33.31
N ARG A 391 18.78 -2.41 -32.71
CA ARG A 391 17.66 -2.09 -31.80
C ARG A 391 16.30 -2.21 -32.49
N ALA A 392 16.21 -1.84 -33.78
CA ALA A 392 15.00 -2.00 -34.58
C ALA A 392 14.69 -3.48 -34.85
N ALA A 393 15.70 -4.30 -35.16
CA ALA A 393 15.57 -5.74 -35.35
C ALA A 393 15.07 -6.43 -34.08
N GLN A 394 15.70 -6.17 -32.93
CA GLN A 394 15.30 -6.67 -31.61
C GLN A 394 13.85 -6.32 -31.28
N LYS A 395 13.46 -5.06 -31.52
CA LYS A 395 12.07 -4.61 -31.33
C LYS A 395 11.09 -5.33 -32.26
N SER A 396 11.48 -5.56 -33.51
CA SER A 396 10.65 -6.28 -34.49
C SER A 396 10.49 -7.75 -34.11
N LEU A 397 11.56 -8.38 -33.63
CA LEU A 397 11.55 -9.78 -33.21
C LEU A 397 10.66 -10.00 -31.99
N LEU A 398 10.78 -9.16 -30.95
CA LEU A 398 9.88 -9.23 -29.79
C LEU A 398 8.41 -9.04 -30.18
N ARG A 399 8.13 -8.11 -31.11
CA ARG A 399 6.76 -7.90 -31.63
C ARG A 399 6.22 -9.13 -32.35
N LYS A 400 7.08 -9.81 -33.12
CA LYS A 400 6.70 -11.05 -33.80
C LYS A 400 6.32 -12.13 -32.78
N TYR A 401 7.14 -12.35 -31.75
CA TYR A 401 6.82 -13.30 -30.68
C TYR A 401 5.51 -12.99 -29.95
N LEU A 402 5.22 -11.71 -29.72
CA LEU A 402 3.95 -11.28 -29.14
C LEU A 402 2.76 -11.55 -30.07
N GLN A 403 2.92 -11.29 -31.37
CA GLN A 403 1.88 -11.53 -32.37
C GLN A 403 1.59 -13.04 -32.52
N ASP A 404 2.64 -13.85 -32.46
CA ASP A 404 2.57 -15.31 -32.58
C ASP A 404 2.17 -16.00 -31.26
N GLN A 405 1.94 -15.23 -30.17
CA GLN A 405 1.60 -15.72 -28.83
C GLN A 405 2.63 -16.68 -28.21
N THR A 406 3.91 -16.54 -28.58
CA THR A 406 4.98 -17.44 -28.10
C THR A 406 5.65 -16.97 -26.81
N VAL A 407 5.38 -15.72 -26.39
CA VAL A 407 5.98 -15.09 -25.21
C VAL A 407 4.93 -14.66 -24.20
N ILE A 408 5.21 -14.95 -22.93
CA ILE A 408 4.43 -14.47 -21.79
C ILE A 408 4.77 -13.00 -21.55
N GLU A 409 3.75 -12.14 -21.63
CA GLU A 409 3.80 -10.72 -21.27
C GLU A 409 2.92 -10.45 -20.06
N ILE A 410 3.46 -9.75 -19.07
CA ILE A 410 2.73 -9.29 -17.90
C ILE A 410 2.68 -7.76 -17.96
N GLU A 411 1.48 -7.19 -17.96
CA GLU A 411 1.28 -5.74 -17.95
C GLU A 411 0.76 -5.28 -16.59
N LEU A 412 1.44 -4.30 -15.99
CA LEU A 412 1.04 -3.68 -14.72
C LEU A 412 1.23 -2.17 -14.79
N GLY A 413 0.13 -1.42 -14.59
CA GLY A 413 0.15 0.05 -14.65
C GLY A 413 0.77 0.57 -15.96
N GLY A 414 0.35 0.02 -17.10
CA GLY A 414 0.86 0.37 -18.43
C GLY A 414 2.33 0.01 -18.69
N THR A 415 2.97 -0.73 -17.79
CA THR A 415 4.36 -1.19 -17.93
C THR A 415 4.39 -2.68 -18.23
N LYS A 416 5.12 -3.06 -19.28
CA LYS A 416 5.24 -4.44 -19.77
C LYS A 416 6.49 -5.11 -19.23
N TYR A 417 6.30 -6.33 -18.75
CA TYR A 417 7.30 -7.19 -18.17
C TYR A 417 7.27 -8.56 -18.84
N TYR A 418 8.42 -9.21 -18.90
CA TYR A 418 8.59 -10.50 -19.56
C TYR A 418 9.38 -11.42 -18.63
N PRO A 419 8.82 -12.56 -18.17
CA PRO A 419 9.57 -13.53 -17.39
C PRO A 419 10.89 -13.89 -18.06
N ALA A 420 11.99 -13.77 -17.30
CA ALA A 420 13.35 -13.82 -17.83
C ALA A 420 13.74 -15.20 -18.35
N PHE A 421 13.19 -16.27 -17.76
CA PHE A 421 13.50 -17.65 -18.11
C PHE A 421 13.16 -18.03 -19.57
N GLN A 422 12.32 -17.25 -20.24
CA GLN A 422 11.92 -17.48 -21.62
C GLN A 422 13.05 -17.19 -22.62
N PHE A 423 14.06 -16.42 -22.20
CA PHE A 423 15.14 -15.94 -23.06
C PHE A 423 16.42 -16.73 -22.80
N ARG A 424 16.99 -17.33 -23.85
CA ARG A 424 18.26 -18.06 -23.83
C ARG A 424 18.98 -17.89 -25.17
N ASP A 425 20.30 -17.79 -25.14
CA ASP A 425 21.16 -17.70 -26.34
C ASP A 425 20.72 -16.62 -27.36
N GLY A 426 20.25 -15.48 -26.86
CA GLY A 426 19.88 -14.36 -27.72
C GLY A 426 18.51 -14.45 -28.38
N LYS A 427 17.68 -15.43 -28.03
CA LYS A 427 16.31 -15.62 -28.55
C LYS A 427 15.37 -16.18 -27.47
N ILE A 428 14.11 -16.42 -27.85
CA ILE A 428 13.21 -17.25 -27.04
C ILE A 428 13.56 -18.73 -27.30
N ILE A 429 13.48 -19.55 -26.26
CA ILE A 429 13.67 -21.00 -26.35
C ILE A 429 12.58 -21.60 -27.27
N ASP A 430 12.94 -22.33 -28.32
CA ASP A 430 12.00 -22.73 -29.38
C ASP A 430 10.93 -23.70 -28.83
N ALA A 431 11.32 -24.70 -28.04
CA ALA A 431 10.39 -25.63 -27.39
C ALA A 431 9.40 -24.93 -26.45
N LEU A 432 9.86 -23.88 -25.75
CA LEU A 432 9.00 -23.06 -24.89
C LEU A 432 8.03 -22.22 -25.73
N ALA A 433 8.50 -21.64 -26.83
CA ALA A 433 7.69 -20.86 -27.75
C ALA A 433 6.53 -21.69 -28.32
N ASP A 434 6.81 -22.92 -28.76
CA ASP A 434 5.82 -23.86 -29.29
C ASP A 434 4.76 -24.24 -28.24
N ILE A 435 5.20 -24.54 -27.01
CA ILE A 435 4.30 -24.86 -25.90
C ILE A 435 3.43 -23.65 -25.54
N ASN A 436 4.03 -22.47 -25.38
CA ASN A 436 3.31 -21.24 -25.05
C ASN A 436 2.25 -20.93 -26.10
N GLN A 437 2.60 -21.00 -27.39
CA GLN A 437 1.66 -20.75 -28.47
C GLN A 437 0.49 -21.73 -28.43
N LYS A 438 0.77 -23.04 -28.30
CA LYS A 438 -0.27 -24.07 -28.25
C LYS A 438 -1.22 -23.86 -27.06
N LEU A 439 -0.68 -23.58 -25.87
CA LEU A 439 -1.47 -23.38 -24.66
C LEU A 439 -2.23 -22.04 -24.71
N ALA A 440 -1.62 -20.96 -25.18
CA ALA A 440 -2.27 -19.66 -25.33
C ALA A 440 -3.44 -19.70 -26.32
N LEU A 441 -3.29 -20.39 -27.46
CA LEU A 441 -4.37 -20.58 -28.43
C LEU A 441 -5.55 -21.36 -27.84
N SER A 442 -5.29 -22.29 -26.91
CA SER A 442 -6.34 -23.05 -26.23
C SER A 442 -7.19 -22.20 -25.27
N CYS A 443 -6.68 -21.03 -24.85
CA CYS A 443 -7.40 -20.09 -23.97
C CYS A 443 -8.43 -19.22 -24.71
N GLY A 444 -8.48 -19.24 -26.04
CA GLY A 444 -9.43 -18.45 -26.83
C GLY A 444 -9.35 -16.94 -26.55
N ASP A 445 -10.49 -16.34 -26.22
CA ASP A 445 -10.65 -14.89 -25.99
C ASP A 445 -10.40 -14.46 -24.52
N ALA A 446 -9.77 -15.31 -23.70
CA ALA A 446 -9.47 -14.97 -22.32
C ALA A 446 -8.58 -13.71 -22.20
N GLU A 447 -8.76 -12.95 -21.11
CA GLU A 447 -7.93 -11.78 -20.84
C GLU A 447 -6.45 -12.14 -20.77
N ARG A 448 -5.59 -11.26 -21.30
CA ARG A 448 -4.13 -11.51 -21.39
C ARG A 448 -3.50 -11.83 -20.03
N THR A 449 -3.90 -11.13 -18.97
CA THR A 449 -3.38 -11.38 -17.62
C THR A 449 -3.75 -12.77 -17.11
N VAL A 450 -4.95 -13.24 -17.46
CA VAL A 450 -5.44 -14.58 -17.10
C VAL A 450 -4.67 -15.66 -17.87
N VAL A 451 -4.44 -15.44 -19.18
CA VAL A 451 -3.59 -16.32 -19.99
C VAL A 451 -2.16 -16.38 -19.45
N ALA A 452 -1.57 -15.23 -19.13
CA ALA A 452 -0.23 -15.17 -18.54
C ALA A 452 -0.17 -15.91 -17.18
N LYS A 453 -1.22 -15.80 -16.36
CA LYS A 453 -1.33 -16.57 -15.11
C LYS A 453 -1.37 -18.07 -15.40
N ALA A 454 -2.23 -18.54 -16.30
CA ALA A 454 -2.36 -19.96 -16.61
C ALA A 454 -1.04 -20.55 -17.14
N LEU A 455 -0.35 -19.83 -18.02
CA LEU A 455 0.96 -20.24 -18.53
C LEU A 455 2.00 -20.32 -17.41
N LEU A 456 2.09 -19.30 -16.55
CA LEU A 456 3.04 -19.32 -15.43
C LEU A 456 2.69 -20.37 -14.37
N ASP A 457 1.41 -20.63 -14.11
CA ASP A 457 0.98 -21.72 -13.24
C ASP A 457 1.49 -23.05 -13.79
N TRP A 458 1.31 -23.30 -15.08
CA TRP A 458 1.79 -24.53 -15.70
C TRP A 458 3.33 -24.64 -15.66
N TRP A 459 4.06 -23.58 -16.03
CA TRP A 459 5.52 -23.60 -16.05
C TRP A 459 6.15 -23.78 -14.66
N LEU A 460 5.56 -23.22 -13.62
CA LEU A 460 6.15 -23.16 -12.28
C LEU A 460 5.63 -24.22 -11.31
N THR A 461 4.54 -24.94 -11.66
CA THR A 461 3.95 -25.93 -10.75
C THR A 461 4.61 -27.30 -10.93
N PRO A 462 5.15 -27.91 -9.86
CA PRO A 462 5.68 -29.26 -9.92
C PRO A 462 4.63 -30.29 -10.34
N HIS A 463 4.98 -31.20 -11.25
CA HIS A 463 4.06 -32.20 -11.78
C HIS A 463 4.47 -33.64 -11.44
N PRO A 464 3.54 -34.50 -10.96
CA PRO A 464 3.85 -35.89 -10.58
C PRO A 464 4.40 -36.75 -11.72
N SER A 465 3.95 -36.50 -12.96
CA SER A 465 4.36 -37.24 -14.15
C SER A 465 5.72 -36.85 -14.71
N LEU A 466 6.35 -35.80 -14.19
CA LEU A 466 7.72 -35.42 -14.57
C LEU A 466 8.73 -36.16 -13.70
N LEU A 467 9.94 -36.34 -14.25
CA LEU A 467 11.06 -36.97 -13.52
C LEU A 467 11.28 -36.26 -12.19
N ARG A 468 11.66 -37.04 -11.17
CA ARG A 468 12.03 -36.47 -9.88
C ARG A 468 13.42 -35.83 -10.02
N GLY A 469 13.58 -34.65 -9.42
CA GLY A 469 14.87 -33.98 -9.38
C GLY A 469 15.87 -34.73 -8.50
N THR A 470 17.10 -34.22 -8.45
CA THR A 470 18.21 -34.79 -7.66
C THR A 470 17.91 -34.93 -6.16
N THR A 471 16.96 -34.15 -5.65
CA THR A 471 16.49 -34.17 -4.25
C THR A 471 15.30 -35.13 -4.02
N GLY A 472 14.81 -35.80 -5.06
CA GLY A 472 13.64 -36.69 -5.01
C GLY A 472 12.28 -35.98 -5.02
N ALA A 473 12.25 -34.64 -5.12
CA ALA A 473 11.03 -33.85 -5.26
C ALA A 473 10.48 -33.88 -6.71
N HIS A 474 9.17 -33.67 -6.86
CA HIS A 474 8.58 -33.43 -8.18
C HIS A 474 9.14 -32.14 -8.79
N GLN A 475 9.40 -32.16 -10.10
CA GLN A 475 9.91 -31.01 -10.84
C GLN A 475 8.78 -30.29 -11.57
N SER A 476 8.92 -28.97 -11.72
CA SER A 476 8.09 -28.20 -12.65
C SER A 476 8.61 -28.33 -14.09
N PRO A 477 7.79 -28.00 -15.11
CA PRO A 477 8.27 -27.91 -16.48
C PRO A 477 9.47 -26.96 -16.64
N LEU A 478 9.51 -25.86 -15.86
CA LEU A 478 10.65 -24.94 -15.89
C LEU A 478 11.92 -25.58 -15.31
N ASP A 479 11.83 -26.32 -14.21
CA ASP A 479 12.99 -27.01 -13.63
C ASP A 479 13.59 -27.99 -14.65
N LEU A 480 12.72 -28.76 -15.32
CA LEU A 480 13.14 -29.71 -16.35
C LEU A 480 13.80 -29.01 -17.55
N LEU A 481 13.27 -27.87 -17.97
CA LEU A 481 13.84 -27.06 -19.07
C LEU A 481 15.21 -26.46 -18.71
N ASN A 482 15.50 -26.28 -17.43
CA ASN A 482 16.79 -25.81 -16.95
C ASN A 482 17.80 -26.96 -16.80
N ASP A 483 17.33 -28.16 -16.46
CA ASP A 483 18.18 -29.34 -16.22
C ASP A 483 18.55 -30.08 -17.51
N LEU A 484 17.70 -30.03 -18.55
CA LEU A 484 17.89 -30.79 -19.79
C LEU A 484 18.23 -29.91 -21.00
N PRO A 485 18.98 -30.45 -21.98
CA PRO A 485 19.02 -29.90 -23.33
C PRO A 485 17.60 -29.78 -23.92
N GLU A 486 17.40 -28.78 -24.77
CA GLU A 486 16.07 -28.46 -25.32
C GLU A 486 15.42 -29.61 -26.09
N ALA A 487 16.22 -30.40 -26.83
CA ALA A 487 15.75 -31.56 -27.57
C ALA A 487 15.18 -32.64 -26.64
N ASP A 488 15.89 -32.92 -25.54
CA ASP A 488 15.52 -33.92 -24.55
C ASP A 488 14.30 -33.46 -23.75
N PHE A 489 14.23 -32.18 -23.38
CA PHE A 489 13.04 -31.58 -22.76
C PHE A 489 11.81 -31.76 -23.65
N ALA A 490 11.92 -31.44 -24.95
CA ALA A 490 10.82 -31.56 -25.89
C ALA A 490 10.36 -33.02 -26.06
N GLU A 491 11.29 -33.99 -25.99
CA GLU A 491 10.95 -35.41 -26.00
C GLU A 491 10.20 -35.83 -24.74
N VAL A 492 10.68 -35.43 -23.55
CA VAL A 492 10.00 -35.73 -22.28
C VAL A 492 8.60 -35.12 -22.25
N VAL A 493 8.42 -33.88 -22.68
CA VAL A 493 7.09 -33.23 -22.72
C VAL A 493 6.15 -33.90 -23.73
N ARG A 494 6.66 -34.51 -24.81
CA ARG A 494 5.82 -35.29 -25.75
C ARG A 494 5.51 -36.69 -25.23
N ALA A 495 6.46 -37.33 -24.55
CA ALA A 495 6.32 -38.68 -24.01
C ALA A 495 5.47 -38.71 -22.73
N THR A 496 5.46 -37.60 -22.00
CA THR A 496 4.60 -37.39 -20.83
C THR A 496 3.34 -36.64 -21.25
N ASP A 497 2.17 -37.00 -20.73
CA ASP A 497 0.93 -36.25 -20.97
C ASP A 497 0.88 -34.95 -20.14
N VAL A 498 2.01 -34.29 -19.91
CA VAL A 498 2.10 -33.15 -18.98
C VAL A 498 1.33 -31.92 -19.48
N LEU A 499 1.08 -31.81 -20.78
CA LEU A 499 0.25 -30.75 -21.36
C LEU A 499 -1.23 -30.86 -20.94
N SER A 500 -1.74 -32.05 -20.60
CA SER A 500 -3.13 -32.22 -20.16
C SER A 500 -3.40 -31.64 -18.77
N SER A 501 -2.33 -31.36 -18.00
CA SER A 501 -2.42 -30.66 -16.72
C SER A 501 -2.66 -29.15 -16.84
N PHE A 502 -2.57 -28.60 -18.05
CA PHE A 502 -2.87 -27.19 -18.29
C PHE A 502 -4.36 -26.92 -18.03
N VAL A 503 -4.63 -26.01 -17.10
CA VAL A 503 -5.99 -25.58 -16.78
C VAL A 503 -6.37 -24.40 -17.67
N VAL A 504 -7.22 -24.65 -18.66
CA VAL A 504 -7.78 -23.59 -19.51
C VAL A 504 -8.63 -22.66 -18.64
N PRO A 505 -8.40 -21.33 -18.67
CA PRO A 505 -9.22 -20.39 -17.91
C PRO A 505 -10.70 -20.46 -18.32
N GLY A 506 -11.60 -20.47 -17.35
CA GLY A 506 -13.04 -20.46 -17.60
C GLY A 506 -13.56 -19.07 -18.00
N PRO A 507 -14.72 -18.97 -18.67
CA PRO A 507 -15.36 -17.68 -18.93
C PRO A 507 -15.67 -16.98 -17.60
N GLY A 508 -15.05 -15.83 -17.35
CA GLY A 508 -15.21 -15.05 -16.12
C GLY A 508 -14.21 -15.32 -15.00
N SER A 509 -13.13 -16.09 -15.24
CA SER A 509 -12.06 -16.27 -14.25
C SER A 509 -11.19 -15.01 -14.12
N VAL A 510 -11.61 -14.08 -13.25
CA VAL A 510 -10.89 -12.87 -12.83
C VAL A 510 -10.69 -12.85 -11.32
#